data_AF-A0A2X3C3P2-F1
#
_entry.id   AF-A0A2X3C3P2-F1
#
_cell.length_a   1.000
_cell.length_b   1.000
_cell.length_c   1.000
_cell.angle_alpha   90.00
_cell.angle_beta   90.00
_cell.angle_gamma   90.00
#
_symmetry.space_group_name_H-M   'P 1'
#
loop_
_entity.id
_entity.type
_entity.pdbx_description
1 polymer ?
#
loop_
_entity_poly.entity_id
_entity_poly.type
_entity_poly.pdbx_seq_one_letter_code
_entity_poly.pdbx_strand_id
1 'polypeptide(L)'
;MTDITELAQSHELLIANGQQTADLLRHLADNEIDSDYFAVVSECESYGKETDAELSITEFALRAAGYVDALVEELEKAQETIAFQQGEIKALLSSLESRTVKLPAERFCPAEYAGSQLWSETEVWNKAITACADALRAAGFKVEAE
;
A
#
# COMPACT_ATOMS: atom_id res chain seq x y z
N MET A 1 15.11 -2.05 4.76
CA MET A 1 13.92 -2.14 3.89
C MET A 1 13.50 -3.58 3.98
N THR A 2 12.42 -3.89 4.69
CA THR A 2 11.91 -5.26 4.82
C THR A 2 11.44 -5.74 3.45
N ASP A 3 11.80 -6.95 3.06
CA ASP A 3 11.38 -7.51 1.78
C ASP A 3 9.87 -7.71 1.78
N ILE A 4 9.19 -7.31 0.71
CA ILE A 4 7.72 -7.42 0.58
C ILE A 4 7.28 -8.89 0.66
N THR A 5 8.13 -9.81 0.23
CA THR A 5 7.87 -11.25 0.32
C THR A 5 7.95 -11.77 1.75
N GLU A 6 8.89 -11.26 2.56
CA GLU A 6 9.00 -11.59 3.99
C GLU A 6 7.80 -11.05 4.78
N LEU A 7 7.29 -9.87 4.43
CA LEU A 7 6.11 -9.28 5.06
C LEU A 7 4.85 -10.10 4.76
N ALA A 8 4.66 -10.54 3.51
CA ALA A 8 3.55 -11.40 3.12
C ALA A 8 3.57 -12.76 3.85
N GLN A 9 4.74 -13.38 3.95
CA GLN A 9 4.91 -14.64 4.71
C GLN A 9 4.63 -14.45 6.21
N SER A 10 5.07 -13.34 6.80
CA SER A 10 4.78 -13.02 8.20
C SER A 10 3.28 -12.83 8.45
N HIS A 11 2.58 -12.27 7.48
CA HIS A 11 1.14 -12.02 7.52
C HIS A 11 0.32 -13.31 7.41
N GLU A 12 0.68 -14.22 6.51
CA GLU A 12 0.09 -15.56 6.43
C GLU A 12 0.28 -16.35 7.73
N LEU A 13 1.48 -16.29 8.32
CA LEU A 13 1.76 -16.93 9.60
C LEU A 13 0.91 -16.34 10.73
N LEU A 14 0.68 -15.02 10.74
CA LEU A 14 -0.12 -14.36 11.76
C LEU A 14 -1.59 -14.78 11.68
N ILE A 15 -2.14 -14.89 10.47
CA ILE A 15 -3.51 -15.39 10.24
C ILE A 15 -3.62 -16.85 10.71
N ALA A 16 -2.68 -17.71 10.32
CA ALA A 16 -2.66 -19.11 10.72
C ALA A 16 -2.57 -19.26 12.26
N ASN A 17 -1.72 -18.47 12.90
CA ASN A 17 -1.59 -18.46 14.37
C ASN A 17 -2.88 -17.95 15.05
N GLY A 18 -3.52 -16.93 14.48
CA GLY A 18 -4.81 -16.43 14.96
C GLY A 18 -5.89 -17.50 14.91
N GLN A 19 -6.05 -18.16 13.76
CA GLN A 19 -7.00 -19.26 13.58
C GLN A 19 -6.75 -20.40 14.57
N GLN A 20 -5.49 -20.85 14.72
CA GLN A 20 -5.12 -21.86 15.70
C GLN A 20 -5.44 -21.43 17.14
N THR A 21 -5.22 -20.16 17.47
CA THR A 21 -5.53 -19.63 18.80
C THR A 21 -7.03 -19.65 19.06
N ALA A 22 -7.85 -19.25 18.08
CA ALA A 22 -9.30 -19.31 18.19
C ALA A 22 -9.78 -20.76 18.36
N ASP A 23 -9.22 -21.71 17.61
CA ASP A 23 -9.55 -23.14 17.73
C ASP A 23 -9.18 -23.71 19.10
N LEU A 24 -8.00 -23.37 19.62
CA LEU A 24 -7.59 -23.76 20.98
C LEU A 24 -8.53 -23.20 22.05
N LEU A 25 -9.01 -21.97 21.88
CA LEU A 25 -9.97 -21.34 22.80
C LEU A 25 -11.34 -22.01 22.72
N ARG A 26 -11.81 -22.41 21.53
CA ARG A 26 -13.04 -23.21 21.39
C ARG A 26 -12.89 -24.57 22.04
N HIS A 27 -11.76 -25.24 21.85
CA HIS A 27 -11.46 -26.51 22.54
C HIS A 27 -11.40 -26.35 24.06
N LEU A 28 -10.90 -25.22 24.56
CA LEU A 28 -10.93 -24.93 25.99
C LEU A 28 -12.36 -24.79 26.49
N ALA A 29 -13.23 -24.11 25.73
CA ALA A 29 -14.65 -23.99 26.04
C ALA A 29 -15.39 -25.33 25.99
N ASP A 30 -15.07 -26.20 25.03
CA ASP A 30 -15.69 -27.52 24.89
C ASP A 30 -15.44 -28.45 26.09
N ASN A 31 -14.45 -28.15 26.93
CA ASN A 31 -14.21 -28.88 28.18
C ASN A 31 -15.21 -28.52 29.30
N GLU A 32 -16.12 -27.57 29.07
CA GLU A 32 -17.24 -27.19 29.96
C GLU A 32 -16.78 -26.90 31.40
N ILE A 33 -15.81 -25.98 31.53
CA ILE A 33 -15.21 -25.60 32.83
C ILE A 33 -16.07 -24.50 33.47
N ASP A 34 -17.34 -24.81 33.73
CA ASP A 34 -18.31 -23.85 34.26
C ASP A 34 -18.24 -23.66 35.78
N SER A 35 -17.41 -24.47 36.45
CA SER A 35 -17.18 -24.37 37.90
C SER A 35 -16.14 -23.30 38.26
N ASP A 36 -15.27 -22.91 37.33
CA ASP A 36 -14.22 -21.91 37.56
C ASP A 36 -14.57 -20.59 36.85
N TYR A 37 -14.37 -19.47 37.54
CA TYR A 37 -14.72 -18.13 37.05
C TYR A 37 -13.48 -17.24 36.93
N PHE A 38 -13.43 -16.47 35.84
CA PHE A 38 -12.53 -15.33 35.70
C PHE A 38 -13.27 -14.05 36.04
N ALA A 39 -12.71 -13.28 36.98
CA ALA A 39 -13.08 -11.89 37.18
C ALA A 39 -12.32 -11.04 36.14
N VAL A 40 -13.06 -10.43 35.23
CA VAL A 40 -12.56 -9.38 34.34
C VAL A 40 -12.53 -8.09 35.15
N VAL A 41 -11.34 -7.50 35.31
CA VAL A 41 -11.14 -6.32 36.15
C VAL A 41 -10.51 -5.20 35.32
N SER A 42 -11.10 -4.01 35.38
CA SER A 42 -10.52 -2.79 34.84
C SER A 42 -9.86 -1.99 35.95
N GLU A 43 -8.75 -1.32 35.62
CA GLU A 43 -8.12 -0.33 36.49
C GLU A 43 -8.44 1.07 35.94
N CYS A 44 -9.11 1.88 36.76
CA CYS A 44 -9.33 3.29 36.48
C CYS A 44 -8.53 4.14 37.47
N GLU A 45 -7.76 5.13 36.97
CA GLU A 45 -6.93 6.02 37.80
C GLU A 45 -7.73 6.76 38.89
N SER A 46 -9.04 6.93 38.71
CA SER A 46 -9.90 7.72 39.61
C SER A 46 -10.62 6.88 40.67
N TYR A 47 -10.89 5.60 40.39
CA TYR A 47 -11.77 4.74 41.20
C TYR A 47 -11.11 3.43 41.64
N GLY A 48 -9.89 3.12 41.17
CA GLY A 48 -9.18 1.90 41.52
C GLY A 48 -9.55 0.72 40.62
N LYS A 49 -9.46 -0.51 41.16
CA LYS A 49 -9.83 -1.76 40.47
C LYS A 49 -11.34 -1.99 40.56
N GLU A 50 -12.01 -2.13 39.43
CA GLU A 50 -13.42 -2.52 39.35
C GLU A 50 -13.56 -3.85 38.61
N THR A 51 -14.33 -4.79 39.17
CA THR A 51 -14.69 -6.02 38.47
C THR A 51 -15.79 -5.70 37.47
N ASP A 52 -15.45 -5.74 36.18
CA ASP A 52 -16.37 -5.44 35.08
C ASP A 52 -17.36 -6.59 34.83
N ALA A 53 -16.87 -7.84 34.97
CA ALA A 53 -17.67 -9.04 34.76
C ALA A 53 -17.04 -10.25 35.46
N GLU A 54 -17.87 -11.21 35.86
CA GLU A 54 -17.44 -12.56 36.25
C GLU A 54 -17.96 -13.52 35.18
N LEU A 55 -17.04 -14.16 34.46
CA LEU A 55 -17.36 -15.06 33.35
C LEU A 55 -16.84 -16.45 33.69
N SER A 56 -17.59 -17.50 33.34
CA SER A 56 -17.02 -18.86 33.41
C SER A 56 -15.85 -18.97 32.45
N ILE A 57 -14.93 -19.91 32.68
CA ILE A 57 -13.83 -20.16 31.73
C ILE A 57 -14.38 -20.47 30.33
N THR A 58 -15.49 -21.21 30.24
CA THR A 58 -16.19 -21.51 28.99
C THR A 58 -16.62 -20.22 28.27
N GLU A 59 -17.32 -19.32 28.96
CA GLU A 59 -17.82 -18.07 28.38
C GLU A 59 -16.67 -17.14 27.98
N PHE A 60 -15.65 -17.03 28.83
CA PHE A 60 -14.47 -16.23 28.54
C PHE A 60 -13.72 -16.76 27.31
N ALA A 61 -13.53 -18.08 27.21
CA ALA A 61 -12.83 -18.70 26.09
C ALA A 61 -13.58 -18.53 24.77
N LEU A 62 -14.92 -18.71 24.76
CA LEU A 62 -15.74 -18.45 23.57
C LEU A 62 -15.67 -16.98 23.13
N ARG A 63 -15.76 -16.05 24.09
CA ARG A 63 -15.65 -14.61 23.80
C ARG A 63 -14.27 -14.25 23.25
N ALA A 64 -13.21 -14.78 23.83
CA ALA A 64 -11.84 -14.58 23.36
C ALA A 64 -11.63 -15.16 21.95
N ALA A 65 -12.17 -16.36 21.67
CA ALA A 65 -12.12 -16.95 20.33
C ALA A 65 -12.79 -16.04 19.30
N GLY A 66 -13.98 -15.51 19.61
CA GLY A 66 -14.70 -14.59 18.73
C GLY A 66 -13.95 -13.27 18.48
N TYR A 67 -13.20 -12.75 19.46
CA TYR A 67 -12.34 -11.59 19.24
C TYR A 67 -11.17 -11.89 18.30
N VAL A 68 -10.55 -13.07 18.45
CA VAL A 68 -9.46 -13.49 17.57
C VAL A 68 -9.98 -13.69 16.14
N ASP A 69 -11.15 -14.31 15.95
CA ASP A 69 -11.79 -14.44 14.63
C ASP A 69 -12.01 -13.09 13.96
N ALA A 70 -12.60 -12.13 14.69
CA ALA A 70 -12.87 -10.81 14.16
C ALA A 70 -11.57 -10.09 13.75
N LEU A 71 -10.51 -10.22 14.55
CA LEU A 71 -9.19 -9.65 14.21
C LEU A 71 -8.57 -10.32 12.98
N VAL A 72 -8.69 -11.64 12.85
CA VAL A 72 -8.20 -12.38 11.68
C VAL A 72 -8.96 -11.95 10.42
N GLU A 73 -10.29 -11.88 10.49
CA GLU A 73 -11.13 -11.46 9.35
C GLU A 73 -10.79 -10.04 8.89
N GLU A 74 -10.64 -9.09 9.83
CA GLU A 74 -10.27 -7.72 9.49
C GLU A 74 -8.84 -7.63 8.94
N LEU A 75 -7.91 -8.46 9.44
CA LEU A 75 -6.55 -8.56 8.92
C LEU A 75 -6.53 -9.09 7.47
N GLU A 76 -7.32 -10.13 7.17
CA GLU A 76 -7.46 -10.69 5.82
C GLU A 76 -8.00 -9.62 4.84
N LYS A 77 -9.06 -8.90 5.20
CA LYS A 77 -9.63 -7.80 4.39
C LYS A 77 -8.62 -6.68 4.16
N ALA A 78 -7.86 -6.31 5.19
CA ALA A 78 -6.83 -5.29 5.07
C ALA A 78 -5.72 -5.72 4.09
N GLN A 79 -5.30 -6.98 4.14
CA GLN A 79 -4.31 -7.53 3.21
C GLN A 79 -4.82 -7.54 1.77
N GLU A 80 -6.07 -7.96 1.54
CA GLU A 80 -6.68 -7.94 0.20
C GLU A 80 -6.72 -6.51 -0.38
N THR A 81 -7.13 -5.53 0.45
CA THR A 81 -7.16 -4.12 0.06
C THR A 81 -5.78 -3.61 -0.31
N ILE A 82 -4.75 -3.93 0.48
CA ILE A 82 -3.37 -3.54 0.20
C ILE A 82 -2.89 -4.17 -1.11
N ALA A 83 -3.14 -5.45 -1.33
CA ALA A 83 -2.75 -6.15 -2.55
C ALA A 83 -3.42 -5.53 -3.79
N PHE A 84 -4.70 -5.21 -3.70
CA PHE A 84 -5.44 -4.51 -4.75
C PHE A 84 -4.82 -3.15 -5.08
N GLN A 85 -4.60 -2.31 -4.07
CA GLN A 85 -3.99 -0.98 -4.24
C GLN A 85 -2.58 -1.06 -4.82
N GLN A 86 -1.77 -2.02 -4.40
CA GLN A 86 -0.44 -2.25 -4.96
C GLN A 86 -0.51 -2.61 -6.46
N GLY A 87 -1.50 -3.41 -6.86
CA GLY A 87 -1.78 -3.72 -8.26
C GLY A 87 -2.12 -2.47 -9.07
N GLU A 88 -3.02 -1.62 -8.57
CA GLU A 88 -3.40 -0.37 -9.23
C GLU A 88 -2.24 0.60 -9.35
N ILE A 89 -1.48 0.82 -8.28
CA ILE A 89 -0.30 1.68 -8.28
C ILE A 89 0.72 1.19 -9.31
N LYS A 90 0.99 -0.12 -9.35
CA LYS A 90 1.92 -0.70 -10.31
C LYS A 90 1.46 -0.49 -11.76
N ALA A 91 0.17 -0.65 -12.03
CA ALA A 91 -0.40 -0.39 -13.34
C ALA A 91 -0.30 1.09 -13.75
N LEU A 92 -0.60 2.01 -12.81
CA LEU A 92 -0.50 3.45 -13.03
C LEU A 92 0.95 3.88 -13.27
N LEU A 93 1.90 3.36 -12.49
CA LEU A 93 3.33 3.63 -12.69
C LEU A 93 3.79 3.15 -14.06
N SER A 94 3.43 1.93 -14.46
CA SER A 94 3.76 1.41 -15.79
C SER A 94 3.16 2.27 -16.92
N SER A 95 1.93 2.75 -16.75
CA SER A 95 1.29 3.67 -17.68
C SER A 95 2.06 4.99 -17.76
N LEU A 96 2.41 5.60 -16.62
CA LEU A 96 3.19 6.84 -16.58
C LEU A 96 4.59 6.70 -17.19
N GLU A 97 5.29 5.60 -16.91
CA GLU A 97 6.61 5.30 -17.47
C GLU A 97 6.58 5.06 -18.99
N SER A 98 5.42 4.66 -19.53
CA SER A 98 5.22 4.46 -20.96
C SER A 98 4.91 5.75 -21.72
N ARG A 99 4.47 6.82 -21.04
CA ARG A 99 4.11 8.09 -21.69
C ARG A 99 5.34 8.75 -22.30
N THR A 100 5.28 8.99 -23.60
CA THR A 100 6.25 9.80 -24.34
C THR A 100 5.67 11.18 -24.61
N VAL A 101 6.51 12.20 -24.49
CA VAL A 101 6.17 13.57 -24.89
C VAL A 101 6.64 13.76 -26.32
N LYS A 102 5.72 14.11 -27.23
CA LYS A 102 6.06 14.46 -28.60
C LYS A 102 6.40 15.94 -28.69
N LEU A 103 7.58 16.26 -29.21
CA LEU A 103 8.00 17.62 -29.51
C LEU A 103 8.06 17.84 -31.02
N PRO A 104 7.72 19.04 -31.50
CA PRO A 104 7.86 19.39 -32.92
C PRO A 104 9.27 19.11 -33.46
N ALA A 105 9.37 18.63 -34.71
CA ALA A 105 10.64 18.31 -35.37
C ALA A 105 11.46 19.53 -35.79
N GLU A 106 12.79 19.42 -35.68
CA GLU A 106 13.75 20.43 -36.13
C GLU A 106 13.46 20.99 -37.52
N ARG A 107 13.48 22.32 -37.61
CA ARG A 107 13.26 23.04 -38.85
C ARG A 107 14.59 23.14 -39.59
N PHE A 108 14.54 22.80 -40.88
CA PHE A 108 15.68 22.95 -41.78
C PHE A 108 15.63 24.30 -42.50
N CYS A 109 16.75 25.04 -42.48
CA CYS A 109 16.96 26.23 -43.30
C CYS A 109 18.19 26.02 -44.20
N PRO A 110 18.07 26.14 -45.53
CA PRO A 110 19.21 26.05 -46.44
C PRO A 110 20.27 27.12 -46.19
N ALA A 111 21.55 26.78 -46.40
CA ALA A 111 22.69 27.70 -46.17
C ALA A 111 22.64 28.98 -47.01
N GLU A 112 21.92 28.97 -48.14
CA GLU A 112 21.69 30.14 -48.99
C GLU A 112 20.98 31.29 -48.25
N TYR A 113 20.24 30.97 -47.19
CA TYR A 113 19.55 31.95 -46.35
C TYR A 113 20.36 32.36 -45.11
N ALA A 114 21.62 31.95 -44.98
CA ALA A 114 22.46 32.28 -43.84
C ALA A 114 22.53 33.80 -43.61
N GLY A 115 22.29 34.21 -42.36
CA GLY A 115 22.24 35.63 -41.98
C GLY A 115 20.92 36.33 -42.29
N SER A 116 19.93 35.67 -42.90
CA SER A 116 18.59 36.21 -43.05
C SER A 116 17.78 36.12 -41.74
N GLN A 117 16.67 36.87 -41.68
CA GLN A 117 15.70 36.74 -40.60
C GLN A 117 15.17 35.30 -40.47
N LEU A 118 14.86 34.64 -41.59
CA LEU A 118 14.39 33.24 -41.64
C LEU A 118 15.40 32.28 -40.99
N TRP A 119 16.70 32.48 -41.25
CA TRP A 119 17.77 31.69 -40.63
C TRP A 119 17.81 31.88 -39.12
N SER A 120 17.77 33.13 -38.65
CA SER A 120 17.77 33.43 -37.22
C SER A 120 16.55 32.86 -36.48
N GLU A 121 15.36 32.94 -37.09
CA GLU A 121 14.14 32.36 -36.52
C GLU A 121 14.21 30.83 -36.46
N THR A 122 14.79 30.19 -37.47
CA THR A 122 15.00 28.73 -37.49
C THR A 122 15.98 28.30 -36.40
N GLU A 123 17.10 29.01 -36.21
CA GLU A 123 18.05 28.71 -35.14
C GLU A 123 17.42 28.87 -33.74
N VAL A 124 16.67 29.95 -33.51
CA VAL A 124 15.98 30.20 -32.24
C VAL A 124 14.95 29.10 -31.97
N TRP A 125 14.20 28.69 -33.00
CA TRP A 125 13.23 27.59 -32.90
C TRP A 125 13.92 26.26 -32.53
N ASN A 126 14.99 25.87 -33.23
CA ASN A 126 15.69 24.60 -32.97
C ASN A 126 16.34 24.60 -31.57
N LYS A 127 16.91 25.73 -31.14
CA LYS A 127 17.43 25.89 -29.77
C LYS A 127 16.33 25.76 -28.71
N ALA A 128 15.16 26.35 -28.95
CA ALA A 128 14.04 26.24 -28.02
C ALA A 128 13.54 24.80 -27.89
N ILE A 129 13.43 24.06 -29.00
CA ILE A 129 13.03 22.65 -28.98
C ILE A 129 14.06 21.77 -28.27
N THR A 130 15.35 21.98 -28.53
CA THR A 130 16.42 21.27 -27.83
C THR A 130 16.38 21.52 -26.33
N ALA A 131 16.25 22.79 -25.92
CA ALA A 131 16.16 23.17 -24.51
C ALA A 131 14.91 22.55 -23.83
N CYS A 132 13.78 22.47 -24.53
CA CYS A 132 12.58 21.80 -24.03
C CYS A 132 12.80 20.29 -23.87
N ALA A 133 13.42 19.64 -24.86
CA ALA A 133 13.72 18.21 -24.81
C ALA A 133 14.66 17.88 -23.63
N ASP A 134 15.68 18.69 -23.41
CA ASP A 134 16.64 18.50 -22.32
C ASP A 134 15.99 18.73 -20.95
N ALA A 135 15.15 19.75 -20.81
CA ALA A 135 14.40 19.99 -19.58
C ALA A 135 13.44 18.82 -19.26
N LEU A 136 12.76 18.27 -20.27
CA LEU A 136 11.88 17.11 -20.10
C LEU A 136 12.65 15.85 -19.70
N ARG A 137 13.79 15.58 -20.35
CA ARG A 137 14.66 14.44 -19.99
C ARG A 137 15.26 14.59 -18.60
N ALA A 138 15.68 15.80 -18.21
CA ALA A 138 16.17 16.08 -16.87
C ALA A 138 15.09 15.86 -15.80
N ALA A 139 13.82 16.10 -16.14
CA ALA A 139 12.66 15.77 -15.32
C ALA A 139 12.22 14.29 -15.40
N GLY A 140 12.95 13.44 -16.13
CA GLY A 140 12.70 12.00 -16.23
C GLY A 140 11.67 11.57 -17.28
N PHE A 141 11.23 12.47 -18.16
CA PHE A 141 10.29 12.15 -19.23
C PHE A 141 10.99 11.56 -20.46
N LYS A 142 10.34 10.59 -21.10
CA LYS A 142 10.71 10.13 -22.45
C LYS A 142 10.21 11.13 -23.48
N VAL A 143 11.07 11.50 -24.43
CA VAL A 143 10.77 12.51 -25.46
C VAL A 143 11.00 11.91 -26.84
N GLU A 144 10.02 12.09 -27.73
CA GLU A 144 10.06 11.69 -29.14
C GLU A 144 9.90 12.94 -30.02
N ALA A 145 10.55 12.96 -31.17
CA ALA A 145 10.29 13.98 -32.20
C ALA A 145 9.00 13.61 -32.96
N GLU A 146 8.21 14.63 -33.31
CA GLU A 146 6.95 14.52 -34.07
C GLU A 146 7.18 14.31 -35.58
#